data_AF-A0A2V3IZB5-F1
#
_entry.id   AF-A0A2V3IZB5-F1
#
_cell.length_a   1.000
_cell.length_b   1.000
_cell.length_c   1.000
_cell.angle_alpha   90.00
_cell.angle_beta   90.00
_cell.angle_gamma   90.00
#
_symmetry.space_group_name_H-M   'P 1'
#
loop_
_entity.id
_entity.type
_entity.pdbx_description
1 polymer ?
#
loop_
_entity_poly.entity_id
_entity_poly.type
_entity_poly.pdbx_seq_one_letter_code
_entity_poly.pdbx_strand_id
1 'polypeptide(L)'
;MSGFEAPTGIELDLGNLTAFDKRIYEGDEMESTTQAVQALVTAIFSLPAENTEDGKIVPLPRPSFALPREKPIPRERELTKWEKFAKEKGIQKRKRDRLVLDEATGEYVARYGRRSKNSVAQDVIIPHKEGMGDDYDPFAEKRKEKKQRIQENKKKQAANIRAGQKSRGGNINPIQALDVAKRGPSGKKFLPKRGLKDALAVVQRSTASAGKFDKKVQNEPKQVSRGVKRKFETVVPRAGLGKEKERSQKIAERVLLQNH
;
A
#
# COMPACT_ATOMS: atom_id res chain seq x y z
N MET A 1 -42.96 -17.43 -2.87
CA MET A 1 -41.93 -18.08 -2.06
C MET A 1 -42.03 -17.48 -0.68
N SER A 2 -42.54 -18.22 0.30
CA SER A 2 -42.65 -17.72 1.67
C SER A 2 -41.24 -17.45 2.18
N GLY A 3 -40.88 -16.18 2.36
CA GLY A 3 -39.65 -15.83 3.05
C GLY A 3 -39.74 -16.40 4.45
N PHE A 4 -38.78 -17.21 4.85
CA PHE A 4 -38.66 -17.62 6.24
C PHE A 4 -38.50 -16.36 7.09
N GLU A 5 -39.42 -16.14 8.02
CA GLU A 5 -39.36 -15.03 8.96
C GLU A 5 -38.73 -15.52 10.25
N ALA A 6 -37.67 -14.85 10.71
CA ALA A 6 -36.96 -15.25 11.92
C ALA A 6 -37.87 -15.05 13.15
N PRO A 7 -37.75 -15.89 14.19
CA PRO A 7 -38.49 -15.70 15.43
C PRO A 7 -38.23 -14.31 16.04
N THR A 8 -39.25 -13.72 16.65
CA THR A 8 -39.16 -12.39 17.27
C THR A 8 -38.02 -12.33 18.28
N GLY A 9 -37.08 -11.41 18.08
CA GLY A 9 -35.92 -11.21 18.94
C GLY A 9 -34.64 -11.92 18.49
N ILE A 10 -34.68 -12.75 17.44
CA ILE A 10 -33.49 -13.40 16.86
C ILE A 10 -33.14 -12.71 15.54
N GLU A 11 -31.96 -12.11 15.46
CA GLU A 11 -31.42 -11.57 14.21
C GLU A 11 -30.47 -12.58 13.57
N LEU A 12 -30.65 -12.84 12.27
CA LEU A 12 -29.85 -13.82 11.53
C LEU A 12 -28.90 -13.11 10.55
N ASP A 13 -27.63 -13.53 10.56
CA ASP A 13 -26.65 -13.21 9.51
C ASP A 13 -26.20 -14.52 8.86
N LEU A 14 -26.92 -14.89 7.79
CA LEU A 14 -26.68 -16.13 7.05
C LEU A 14 -25.33 -16.13 6.32
N GLY A 15 -24.77 -14.95 6.01
CA GLY A 15 -23.47 -14.86 5.33
C GLY A 15 -22.31 -15.24 6.24
N ASN A 16 -22.44 -14.98 7.55
CA ASN A 16 -21.48 -15.39 8.57
C ASN A 16 -21.91 -16.66 9.33
N LEU A 17 -23.08 -17.24 9.00
CA LEU A 17 -23.68 -18.37 9.72
C LEU A 17 -23.87 -18.09 11.23
N THR A 18 -24.30 -16.87 11.56
CA THR A 18 -24.47 -16.42 12.95
C THR A 18 -25.92 -16.05 13.24
N ALA A 19 -26.38 -16.37 14.45
CA ALA A 19 -27.65 -15.92 15.01
C ALA A 19 -27.39 -15.08 16.26
N PHE A 20 -28.03 -13.92 16.36
CA PHE A 20 -27.97 -13.02 17.50
C PHE A 20 -29.30 -13.04 18.24
N ASP A 21 -29.35 -13.70 19.39
CA ASP A 21 -30.51 -13.69 20.26
C ASP A 21 -30.50 -12.42 21.14
N LYS A 22 -31.49 -11.54 20.97
CA LYS A 22 -31.67 -10.29 21.73
C LYS A 22 -32.68 -10.40 22.86
N ARG A 23 -33.22 -11.60 23.10
CA ARG A 23 -34.17 -11.85 24.19
C ARG A 23 -33.47 -11.74 25.55
N ILE A 24 -34.26 -11.52 26.60
CA ILE A 24 -33.74 -11.51 27.97
C ILE A 24 -33.26 -12.92 28.30
N TYR A 25 -32.05 -13.02 28.83
CA TYR A 25 -31.46 -14.30 29.20
C TYR A 25 -32.03 -14.78 30.55
N GLU A 26 -32.68 -15.95 30.54
CA GLU A 26 -33.40 -16.51 31.71
C GLU A 26 -32.60 -17.59 32.46
N GLY A 27 -31.37 -17.91 32.05
CA GLY A 27 -30.48 -18.83 32.77
C GLY A 27 -30.37 -20.25 32.19
N ASP A 28 -31.18 -20.60 31.18
CA ASP A 28 -31.02 -21.85 30.42
C ASP A 28 -30.27 -21.61 29.10
N GLU A 29 -28.97 -21.89 29.12
CA GLU A 29 -28.10 -21.76 27.95
C GLU A 29 -28.47 -22.73 26.83
N MET A 30 -28.88 -23.95 27.18
CA MET A 30 -29.14 -25.02 26.20
C MET A 30 -30.43 -24.76 25.44
N GLU A 31 -31.49 -24.35 26.12
CA GLU A 31 -32.76 -24.03 25.47
C GLU A 31 -32.64 -22.79 24.57
N SER A 32 -31.95 -21.74 25.02
CA SER A 32 -31.75 -20.53 24.21
C SER A 32 -30.88 -20.81 22.97
N THR A 33 -29.77 -21.55 23.13
CA THR A 33 -28.89 -21.89 22.01
C THR A 33 -29.56 -22.82 21.00
N THR A 34 -30.30 -23.83 21.46
CA THR A 34 -31.03 -24.74 20.55
C THR A 34 -32.08 -23.99 19.73
N GLN A 35 -32.83 -23.06 20.32
CA GLN A 35 -33.79 -22.23 19.59
C GLN A 35 -33.11 -21.34 18.53
N ALA A 36 -31.98 -20.71 18.87
CA ALA A 36 -31.23 -19.87 17.94
C ALA A 36 -30.63 -20.68 16.77
N VAL A 37 -30.06 -21.85 17.05
CA VAL A 37 -29.53 -22.76 16.03
C VAL A 37 -30.65 -23.30 15.14
N GLN A 38 -31.79 -23.68 15.72
CA GLN A 38 -32.94 -24.15 14.95
C GLN A 38 -33.43 -23.10 13.95
N ALA A 39 -33.51 -21.83 14.36
CA ALA A 39 -33.86 -20.72 13.48
C ALA A 39 -32.83 -20.53 12.36
N LEU A 40 -31.52 -20.58 12.68
CA LEU A 40 -30.44 -20.49 11.72
C LEU A 40 -30.50 -21.60 10.66
N VAL A 41 -30.63 -22.85 11.11
CA VAL A 41 -30.70 -24.03 10.24
C VAL A 41 -31.92 -23.94 9.33
N THR A 42 -33.09 -23.62 9.88
CA THR A 42 -34.32 -23.49 9.09
C THR A 42 -34.19 -22.40 8.02
N ALA A 43 -33.57 -21.26 8.35
CA ALA A 43 -33.30 -20.20 7.39
C ALA A 43 -32.36 -20.65 6.27
N ILE A 44 -31.28 -21.37 6.57
CA ILE A 44 -30.33 -21.90 5.56
C ILE A 44 -31.03 -22.88 4.62
N PHE A 45 -31.83 -23.81 5.15
CA PHE A 45 -32.54 -24.80 4.34
C PHE A 45 -33.72 -24.21 3.54
N SER A 46 -34.18 -23.00 3.88
CA SER A 46 -35.18 -22.27 3.10
C SER A 46 -34.60 -21.58 1.86
N LEU A 47 -33.28 -21.45 1.75
CA LEU A 47 -32.61 -20.84 0.60
C LEU A 47 -32.65 -21.77 -0.62
N PRO A 48 -32.63 -21.20 -1.85
CA PRO A 48 -32.65 -21.99 -3.07
C PRO A 48 -31.36 -22.81 -3.18
N ALA A 49 -31.47 -24.13 -3.18
CA ALA A 49 -30.32 -25.02 -3.31
C ALA A 49 -30.07 -25.38 -4.78
N GLU A 50 -28.79 -25.41 -5.16
CA GLU A 50 -28.30 -25.84 -6.47
C GLU A 50 -27.71 -27.25 -6.35
N ASN A 51 -28.04 -28.13 -7.31
CA ASN A 51 -27.44 -29.46 -7.38
C ASN A 51 -26.23 -29.40 -8.33
N THR A 52 -25.05 -29.64 -7.80
CA THR A 52 -23.78 -29.69 -8.53
C THR A 52 -23.25 -31.13 -8.51
N GLU A 53 -22.27 -31.45 -9.36
CA GLU A 53 -21.60 -32.78 -9.38
C GLU A 53 -21.03 -33.16 -8.00
N ASP A 54 -20.55 -32.17 -7.23
CA ASP A 54 -20.02 -32.34 -5.88
C ASP A 54 -21.10 -32.46 -4.79
N GLY A 55 -22.39 -32.34 -5.14
CA GLY A 55 -23.52 -32.43 -4.22
C GLY A 55 -24.42 -31.19 -4.21
N LYS A 56 -25.31 -31.13 -3.22
CA LYS A 56 -26.28 -30.03 -3.05
C LYS A 56 -25.64 -28.85 -2.33
N ILE A 57 -25.52 -27.72 -3.01
CA ILE A 57 -24.88 -26.50 -2.51
C ILE A 57 -25.93 -25.40 -2.35
N VAL A 58 -25.82 -24.59 -1.30
CA VAL A 58 -26.70 -23.44 -1.07
C VAL A 58 -25.86 -22.15 -1.19
N PRO A 59 -26.17 -21.26 -2.16
CA PRO A 59 -25.51 -19.96 -2.25
C PRO A 59 -25.96 -19.06 -1.09
N LEU A 60 -25.04 -18.76 -0.17
CA LEU A 60 -25.29 -17.88 0.96
C LEU A 60 -25.30 -16.41 0.53
N PRO A 61 -26.13 -15.56 1.17
CA PRO A 61 -26.09 -14.11 0.95
C PRO A 61 -24.78 -13.50 1.45
N ARG A 62 -24.52 -12.25 1.07
CA ARG A 62 -23.36 -11.52 1.59
C ARG A 62 -23.52 -11.28 3.10
N PRO A 63 -22.44 -11.39 3.89
CA PRO A 63 -22.45 -11.09 5.33
C PRO A 63 -23.04 -9.71 5.62
N SER A 64 -23.97 -9.65 6.58
CA SER A 64 -24.55 -8.38 7.03
C SER A 64 -23.71 -7.71 8.12
N PHE A 65 -23.02 -8.50 8.95
CA PHE A 65 -22.16 -7.98 10.01
C PHE A 65 -20.84 -7.44 9.45
N ALA A 66 -20.65 -6.12 9.54
CA ALA A 66 -19.47 -5.44 9.02
C ALA A 66 -18.24 -5.66 9.93
N LEU A 67 -17.38 -6.59 9.55
CA LEU A 67 -16.11 -6.83 10.25
C LEU A 67 -15.02 -5.82 9.82
N PRO A 68 -14.16 -5.38 10.76
CA PRO A 68 -13.02 -4.53 10.42
C PRO A 68 -12.02 -5.30 9.55
N ARG A 69 -11.47 -4.64 8.54
CA ARG A 69 -10.45 -5.23 7.68
C ARG A 69 -9.12 -5.36 8.42
N GLU A 70 -8.45 -6.49 8.25
CA GLU A 70 -7.06 -6.70 8.72
C GLU A 70 -6.10 -5.69 8.08
N LYS A 71 -6.27 -5.44 6.77
CA LYS A 71 -5.40 -4.58 5.98
C LYS A 71 -6.16 -3.37 5.44
N PRO A 72 -5.52 -2.18 5.46
CA PRO A 72 -6.10 -1.00 4.85
C PRO A 72 -6.36 -1.26 3.37
N ILE A 73 -7.37 -0.58 2.84
CA ILE A 73 -7.70 -0.66 1.42
C ILE A 73 -6.43 -0.29 0.62
N PRO A 74 -6.03 -1.10 -0.37
CA PRO A 74 -4.89 -0.78 -1.22
C PRO A 74 -5.09 0.61 -1.85
N ARG A 75 -4.25 1.57 -1.47
CA ARG A 75 -4.30 2.92 -2.05
C ARG A 75 -3.98 2.84 -3.54
N GLU A 76 -4.69 3.65 -4.32
CA GLU A 76 -4.43 3.83 -5.74
C GLU A 76 -2.94 4.08 -6.00
N ARG A 77 -2.40 3.42 -7.02
CA ARG A 77 -1.00 3.59 -7.38
C ARG A 77 -0.83 4.96 -8.00
N GLU A 78 0.17 5.68 -7.54
CA GLU A 78 0.52 6.93 -8.20
C GLU A 78 1.01 6.67 -9.62
N LEU A 79 0.54 7.52 -10.53
CA LEU A 79 1.00 7.53 -11.90
C LEU A 79 2.51 7.79 -11.93
N THR A 80 3.24 6.93 -12.63
CA THR A 80 4.67 7.12 -12.91
C THR A 80 4.88 8.37 -13.76
N LYS A 81 6.11 8.91 -13.78
CA LYS A 81 6.41 10.09 -14.60
C LYS A 81 6.06 9.88 -16.09
N TRP A 82 6.28 8.67 -16.61
CA TRP A 82 5.93 8.33 -17.99
C TRP A 82 4.42 8.24 -18.20
N GLU A 83 3.66 7.67 -17.26
CA GLU A 83 2.19 7.61 -17.37
C GLU A 83 1.55 9.00 -17.29
N LYS A 84 2.09 9.89 -16.45
CA LYS A 84 1.68 11.31 -16.41
C LYS A 84 1.90 11.96 -17.78
N PHE A 85 3.11 11.81 -18.33
CA PHE A 85 3.44 12.31 -19.66
C PHE A 85 2.57 11.69 -20.77
N ALA A 86 2.35 10.38 -20.74
CA ALA A 86 1.55 9.68 -21.73
C ALA A 86 0.08 10.13 -21.68
N LYS A 87 -0.47 10.35 -20.48
CA LYS A 87 -1.82 10.89 -20.29
C LYS A 87 -1.93 12.31 -20.83
N GLU A 88 -0.96 13.17 -20.53
CA GLU A 88 -0.91 14.56 -21.01
C GLU A 88 -0.77 14.65 -22.54
N LYS A 89 -0.01 13.74 -23.14
CA LYS A 89 0.19 13.68 -24.59
C LYS A 89 -0.85 12.82 -25.32
N GLY A 90 -1.82 12.22 -24.63
CA GLY A 90 -2.80 11.32 -25.23
C GLY A 90 -2.20 10.05 -25.85
N ILE A 91 -1.02 9.62 -25.39
CA ILE A 91 -0.35 8.41 -25.89
C ILE A 91 -1.05 7.19 -25.33
N GLN A 92 -1.79 6.48 -26.19
CA GLN A 92 -2.49 5.26 -25.81
C GLN A 92 -1.58 4.02 -25.90
N LYS A 93 -1.66 3.15 -24.89
CA LYS A 93 -0.94 1.87 -24.88
C LYS A 93 -1.64 0.89 -25.82
N ARG A 94 -0.98 0.54 -26.93
CA ARG A 94 -1.45 -0.50 -27.86
C ARG A 94 -0.88 -1.87 -27.49
N LYS A 95 -1.66 -2.93 -27.72
CA LYS A 95 -1.18 -4.31 -27.69
C LYS A 95 -0.15 -4.46 -28.82
N ARG A 96 0.95 -5.16 -28.54
CA ARG A 96 1.98 -5.45 -29.54
C ARG A 96 2.32 -6.92 -29.51
N ASP A 97 2.52 -7.53 -30.67
CA ASP A 97 2.76 -8.98 -30.77
C ASP A 97 4.13 -9.41 -30.25
N ARG A 98 4.23 -10.70 -29.91
CA ARG A 98 5.47 -11.31 -29.41
C ARG A 98 6.47 -11.54 -30.55
N LEU A 99 5.98 -11.93 -31.73
CA LEU A 99 6.76 -12.17 -32.93
C LEU A 99 6.73 -10.93 -33.83
N VAL A 100 7.83 -10.67 -34.51
CA VAL A 100 8.01 -9.58 -35.48
C VAL A 100 8.73 -10.17 -36.67
N LEU A 101 8.27 -9.83 -37.88
CA LEU A 101 8.93 -10.23 -39.12
C LEU A 101 10.33 -9.61 -39.17
N ASP A 102 11.34 -10.44 -39.41
CA ASP A 102 12.68 -9.96 -39.70
C ASP A 102 12.87 -9.85 -41.21
N GLU A 103 13.03 -8.63 -41.71
CA GLU A 103 13.06 -8.33 -43.16
C GLU A 103 14.26 -8.97 -43.86
N ALA A 104 15.35 -9.25 -43.13
CA ALA A 104 16.55 -9.85 -43.68
C ALA A 104 16.40 -11.35 -43.96
N THR A 105 15.67 -12.08 -43.10
CA THR A 105 15.50 -13.54 -43.21
C THR A 105 14.11 -13.94 -43.70
N GLY A 106 13.14 -13.01 -43.67
CA GLY A 106 11.73 -13.30 -43.96
C GLY A 106 11.02 -14.11 -42.87
N GLU A 107 11.68 -14.38 -41.73
CA GLU A 107 11.14 -15.21 -40.66
C GLU A 107 10.50 -14.39 -39.53
N TYR A 108 9.52 -14.98 -38.85
CA TYR A 108 8.94 -14.40 -37.64
C TYR A 108 9.84 -14.65 -36.42
N VAL A 109 10.54 -13.61 -35.99
CA VAL A 109 11.47 -13.67 -34.86
C VAL A 109 10.84 -13.05 -33.61
N ALA A 110 11.19 -13.56 -32.43
CA ALA A 110 10.75 -12.95 -31.18
C ALA A 110 11.27 -11.51 -31.04
N ARG A 111 10.42 -10.58 -30.55
CA ARG A 111 10.83 -9.18 -30.32
C ARG A 111 11.87 -9.04 -29.22
N TYR A 112 11.81 -9.90 -28.20
CA TYR A 112 12.71 -9.95 -27.06
C TYR A 112 12.93 -11.40 -26.61
N GLY A 113 14.07 -11.69 -25.98
CA GLY A 113 14.42 -13.01 -25.47
C GLY A 113 15.60 -13.66 -26.21
N ARG A 114 15.74 -14.98 -26.09
CA ARG A 114 16.79 -15.74 -26.78
C ARG A 114 16.48 -15.77 -28.29
N ARG A 115 17.50 -15.54 -29.14
CA ARG A 115 17.35 -15.41 -30.60
C ARG A 115 16.35 -14.31 -31.04
N SER A 116 16.16 -13.27 -30.22
CA SER A 116 15.33 -12.13 -30.63
C SER A 116 16.06 -11.19 -31.57
N LYS A 117 15.32 -10.41 -32.37
CA LYS A 117 15.87 -9.37 -33.26
C LYS A 117 16.85 -8.41 -32.57
N ASN A 118 16.64 -8.10 -31.28
CA ASN A 118 17.49 -7.18 -30.50
C ASN A 118 18.64 -7.88 -29.73
N SER A 119 18.98 -9.12 -30.07
CA SER A 119 20.05 -9.86 -29.41
C SER A 119 21.40 -9.43 -29.97
N VAL A 120 22.30 -8.96 -29.08
CA VAL A 120 23.69 -8.58 -29.44
C VAL A 120 24.48 -9.76 -30.04
N ALA A 121 24.02 -11.00 -29.85
CA ALA A 121 24.65 -12.20 -30.40
C ALA A 121 24.19 -12.55 -31.82
N GLN A 122 23.26 -11.79 -32.42
CA GLN A 122 22.86 -11.97 -33.83
C GLN A 122 23.78 -11.20 -34.78
N ASP A 123 24.36 -10.09 -34.32
CA ASP A 123 25.34 -9.35 -35.09
C ASP A 123 26.63 -10.18 -35.15
N VAL A 124 26.95 -10.75 -36.31
CA VAL A 124 28.19 -11.52 -36.52
C VAL A 124 29.35 -10.58 -36.87
N ILE A 125 29.07 -9.53 -37.64
CA ILE A 125 30.04 -8.55 -38.11
C ILE A 125 29.49 -7.16 -37.77
N ILE A 126 30.29 -6.34 -37.10
CA ILE A 126 29.98 -4.93 -36.84
C ILE A 126 31.13 -4.11 -37.42
N PRO A 127 30.85 -3.10 -38.28
CA PRO A 127 31.89 -2.25 -38.83
C PRO A 127 32.63 -1.51 -37.71
N HIS A 128 33.95 -1.42 -37.84
CA HIS A 128 34.78 -0.61 -36.96
C HIS A 128 34.45 0.87 -37.12
N LYS A 129 34.51 1.65 -36.03
CA LYS A 129 34.31 3.10 -36.14
C LYS A 129 35.61 3.74 -36.61
N GLU A 130 35.52 4.56 -37.65
CA GLU A 130 36.66 5.35 -38.14
C GLU A 130 37.21 6.24 -37.02
N GLY A 131 38.55 6.26 -36.86
CA GLY A 131 39.23 7.07 -35.85
C GLY A 131 39.39 6.42 -34.46
N MET A 132 38.88 5.19 -34.25
CA MET A 132 39.19 4.40 -33.06
C MET A 132 40.38 3.47 -33.33
N GLY A 133 41.34 3.42 -32.40
CA GLY A 133 42.51 2.54 -32.52
C GLY A 133 42.16 1.05 -32.51
N ASP A 134 43.15 0.21 -32.82
CA ASP A 134 42.98 -1.25 -32.98
C ASP A 134 42.50 -1.97 -31.70
N ASP A 135 42.65 -1.34 -30.53
CA ASP A 135 42.17 -1.85 -29.24
C ASP A 135 40.64 -1.70 -29.03
N TYR A 136 39.93 -1.06 -29.96
CA TYR A 136 38.49 -0.80 -29.84
C TYR A 136 37.65 -2.02 -30.24
N ASP A 137 36.91 -2.58 -29.29
CA ASP A 137 35.93 -3.66 -29.53
C ASP A 137 34.48 -3.10 -29.63
N PRO A 138 33.88 -3.07 -30.84
CA PRO A 138 32.51 -2.60 -31.04
C PRO A 138 31.45 -3.47 -30.34
N PHE A 139 31.72 -4.76 -30.11
CA PHE A 139 30.81 -5.64 -29.37
C PHE A 139 30.80 -5.31 -27.88
N ALA A 140 31.98 -5.02 -27.31
CA ALA A 140 32.09 -4.57 -25.93
C ALA A 140 31.34 -3.25 -25.70
N GLU A 141 31.41 -2.30 -26.65
CA GLU A 141 30.62 -1.06 -26.59
C GLU A 141 29.12 -1.32 -26.56
N LYS A 142 28.59 -2.11 -27.51
CA LYS A 142 27.14 -2.45 -27.54
C LYS A 142 26.69 -3.11 -26.23
N ARG A 143 27.52 -4.00 -25.66
CA ARG A 143 27.24 -4.62 -24.35
C ARG A 143 27.24 -3.59 -23.21
N LYS A 144 28.19 -2.65 -23.21
CA LYS A 144 28.26 -1.54 -22.24
C LYS A 144 27.03 -0.63 -22.36
N GLU A 145 26.66 -0.20 -23.56
CA GLU A 145 25.51 0.66 -23.81
C GLU A 145 24.19 -0.01 -23.36
N LYS A 146 24.00 -1.30 -23.68
CA LYS A 146 22.85 -2.08 -23.20
C LYS A 146 22.80 -2.13 -21.68
N LYS A 147 23.93 -2.38 -21.01
CA LYS A 147 24.02 -2.36 -19.54
C LYS A 147 23.68 -0.98 -18.98
N GLN A 148 24.19 0.10 -19.57
CA GLN A 148 23.89 1.47 -19.16
C GLN A 148 22.40 1.77 -19.28
N ARG A 149 21.77 1.45 -20.42
CA ARG A 149 20.32 1.62 -20.63
C ARG A 149 19.48 0.87 -19.59
N ILE A 150 19.87 -0.37 -19.26
CA ILE A 150 19.22 -1.16 -18.20
C ILE A 150 19.40 -0.49 -16.83
N GLN A 151 20.61 -0.03 -16.52
CA GLN A 151 20.89 0.66 -15.25
C GLN A 151 20.09 1.96 -15.12
N GLU A 152 19.98 2.75 -16.18
CA GLU A 152 19.15 3.95 -16.19
C GLU A 152 17.68 3.64 -15.99
N ASN A 153 17.16 2.60 -16.64
CA ASN A 153 15.78 2.17 -16.44
C ASN A 153 15.53 1.76 -14.98
N LYS A 154 16.43 0.99 -14.38
CA LYS A 154 16.37 0.63 -12.96
C LYS A 154 16.43 1.86 -12.04
N LYS A 155 17.28 2.85 -12.36
CA LYS A 155 17.36 4.12 -11.61
C LYS A 155 16.03 4.90 -11.72
N LYS A 156 15.44 5.00 -12.90
CA LYS A 156 14.14 5.65 -13.14
C LYS A 156 13.01 4.93 -12.39
N GLN A 157 13.01 3.60 -12.41
CA GLN A 157 12.06 2.77 -11.65
C GLN A 157 12.18 3.02 -10.14
N ALA A 158 13.39 3.00 -9.59
CA ALA A 158 13.63 3.27 -8.18
C ALA A 158 13.21 4.70 -7.78
N ALA A 159 13.45 5.69 -8.64
CA ALA A 159 12.99 7.06 -8.42
C ALA A 159 11.45 7.17 -8.38
N ASN A 160 10.75 6.50 -9.30
CA ASN A 160 9.29 6.46 -9.33
C ASN A 160 8.71 5.75 -8.09
N ILE A 161 9.29 4.63 -7.67
CA ILE A 161 8.88 3.92 -6.44
C ILE A 161 9.08 4.83 -5.23
N ARG A 162 10.23 5.50 -5.13
CA ARG A 162 10.52 6.42 -4.01
C ARG A 162 9.56 7.61 -3.99
N ALA A 163 9.20 8.16 -5.15
CA ALA A 163 8.18 9.22 -5.23
C ALA A 163 6.83 8.71 -4.72
N GLY A 164 6.40 7.52 -5.19
CA GLY A 164 5.17 6.86 -4.76
C GLY A 164 5.15 6.37 -3.30
N GLN A 165 6.31 6.24 -2.65
CA GLN A 165 6.41 5.94 -1.22
C GLN A 165 6.36 7.18 -0.34
N LYS A 166 6.86 8.33 -0.80
CA LYS A 166 6.82 9.58 -0.03
C LYS A 166 5.39 10.08 0.19
N SER A 167 4.56 9.95 -0.83
CA SER A 167 3.13 10.26 -0.75
C SER A 167 2.31 9.22 0.00
N ARG A 168 2.84 8.00 0.18
CA ARG A 168 2.23 6.94 1.00
C ARG A 168 2.23 7.26 2.50
N GLY A 169 2.87 8.34 2.95
CA GLY A 169 2.76 8.84 4.34
C GLY A 169 3.10 7.79 5.42
N GLY A 170 3.88 6.77 5.08
CA GLY A 170 4.24 5.67 5.96
C GLY A 170 5.56 5.96 6.66
N ASN A 171 5.54 5.91 7.99
CA ASN A 171 6.74 5.85 8.82
C ASN A 171 7.74 4.87 8.20
N ILE A 172 8.94 5.38 7.92
CA ILE A 172 10.03 4.56 7.39
C ILE A 172 10.33 3.50 8.44
N ASN A 173 10.07 2.23 8.12
CA ASN A 173 10.53 1.12 8.94
C ASN A 173 12.07 1.18 8.99
N PRO A 174 12.69 1.25 10.18
CA PRO A 174 14.14 1.45 10.30
C PRO A 174 14.94 0.30 9.66
N ILE A 175 14.35 -0.90 9.59
CA ILE A 175 14.92 -2.07 8.90
C ILE A 175 15.03 -1.83 7.39
N GLN A 176 14.00 -1.23 6.77
CA GLN A 176 14.00 -0.91 5.33
C GLN A 176 14.95 0.24 5.00
N ALA A 177 15.29 1.10 5.96
CA ALA A 177 16.31 2.14 5.75
C ALA A 177 17.71 1.53 5.54
N LEU A 178 17.99 0.37 6.15
CA LEU A 178 19.27 -0.35 6.01
C LEU A 178 19.43 -0.97 4.61
N ASP A 179 18.32 -1.29 3.92
CA ASP A 179 18.34 -1.78 2.54
C ASP A 179 18.70 -0.68 1.52
N VAL A 180 18.55 0.59 1.92
CA VAL A 180 18.96 1.79 1.14
C VAL A 180 20.37 2.28 1.54
N ALA A 181 21.05 1.58 2.47
CA ALA A 181 22.39 1.93 2.93
C ALA A 181 23.43 1.84 1.79
N LYS A 182 24.35 2.81 1.73
CA LYS A 182 25.48 2.78 0.80
C LYS A 182 26.52 1.78 1.32
N ARG A 183 27.18 1.05 0.43
CA ARG A 183 28.38 0.27 0.79
C ARG A 183 29.56 1.22 0.93
N GLY A 184 30.24 1.17 2.08
CA GLY A 184 31.47 1.91 2.30
C GLY A 184 32.67 1.22 1.64
N PRO A 185 33.86 1.87 1.65
CA PRO A 185 35.09 1.30 1.09
C PRO A 185 35.48 -0.05 1.72
N SER A 186 35.07 -0.28 2.98
CA SER A 186 35.30 -1.53 3.73
C SER A 186 34.25 -2.62 3.47
N GLY A 187 33.36 -2.44 2.49
CA GLY A 187 32.29 -3.40 2.15
C GLY A 187 31.09 -3.42 3.11
N LYS A 188 31.21 -2.79 4.29
CA LYS A 188 30.12 -2.67 5.27
C LYS A 188 29.06 -1.68 4.78
N LYS A 189 27.77 -2.05 4.92
CA LYS A 189 26.64 -1.16 4.63
C LYS A 189 26.58 -0.06 5.70
N PHE A 190 26.53 1.21 5.30
CA PHE A 190 26.37 2.33 6.21
C PHE A 190 25.24 3.26 5.77
N LEU A 191 24.52 3.81 6.75
CA LEU A 191 23.51 4.83 6.52
C LEU A 191 24.20 6.20 6.34
N PRO A 192 23.84 7.00 5.31
CA PRO A 192 24.34 8.38 5.21
C PRO A 192 23.93 9.18 6.45
N LYS A 193 24.72 10.22 6.84
CA LYS A 193 24.49 11.02 8.08
C LYS A 193 23.03 11.44 8.31
N ARG A 194 22.28 11.78 7.25
CA ARG A 194 20.84 12.09 7.33
C ARG A 194 19.99 10.86 7.67
N GLY A 195 20.21 9.73 7.00
CA GLY A 195 19.51 8.47 7.28
C GLY A 195 19.84 7.89 8.65
N LEU A 196 21.05 8.12 9.17
CA LEU A 196 21.42 7.75 10.55
C LEU A 196 20.59 8.54 11.56
N LYS A 197 20.44 9.86 11.37
CA LYS A 197 19.61 10.71 12.24
C LYS A 197 18.14 10.32 12.21
N ASP A 198 17.62 9.98 11.03
CA ASP A 198 16.23 9.55 10.87
C ASP A 198 15.98 8.18 11.52
N ALA A 199 16.88 7.21 11.33
CA ALA A 199 16.80 5.90 11.96
C ALA A 199 16.92 6.01 13.49
N LEU A 200 17.85 6.82 13.99
CA LEU A 200 18.01 7.10 15.42
C LEU A 200 16.72 7.70 16.01
N ALA A 201 16.10 8.66 15.33
CA ALA A 201 14.85 9.28 15.79
C ALA A 201 13.68 8.28 15.87
N VAL A 202 13.65 7.27 15.00
CA VAL A 202 12.65 6.18 15.04
C VAL A 202 12.96 5.23 16.20
N VAL A 203 14.20 4.79 16.35
CA VAL A 203 14.62 3.88 17.43
C VAL A 203 14.34 4.48 18.80
N GLN A 204 14.69 5.75 19.02
CA GLN A 204 14.41 6.50 20.25
C GLN A 204 12.93 6.49 20.66
N ARG A 205 11.99 6.34 19.72
CA ARG A 205 10.54 6.35 19.99
C ARG A 205 9.89 4.96 20.00
N SER A 206 10.62 3.93 19.57
CA SER A 206 10.07 2.60 19.32
C SER A 206 10.03 1.72 20.59
N THR A 207 10.62 2.18 21.70
CA THR A 207 10.53 1.49 22.99
C THR A 207 9.26 1.88 23.73
N ALA A 208 8.71 1.00 24.57
CA ALA A 208 7.49 1.23 25.34
C ALA A 208 7.57 2.48 26.25
N SER A 209 8.79 2.89 26.62
CA SER A 209 9.06 4.10 27.39
C SER A 209 9.39 5.34 26.55
N ALA A 210 9.26 5.22 25.22
CA ALA A 210 9.64 6.22 24.23
C ALA A 210 11.04 6.81 24.49
N GLY A 211 12.03 5.94 24.75
CA GLY A 211 13.43 6.36 24.92
C GLY A 211 13.79 6.93 26.29
N LYS A 212 12.89 6.86 27.28
CA LYS A 212 13.10 7.46 28.59
C LYS A 212 14.08 6.67 29.47
N PHE A 213 14.05 5.33 29.39
CA PHE A 213 14.91 4.44 30.18
C PHE A 213 16.06 3.81 29.37
N ASP A 214 16.16 4.11 28.08
CA ASP A 214 17.18 3.53 27.22
C ASP A 214 18.55 4.19 27.46
N LYS A 215 19.62 3.38 27.51
CA LYS A 215 21.00 3.87 27.68
C LYS A 215 21.43 4.65 26.45
N LYS A 216 21.77 5.93 26.63
CA LYS A 216 22.18 6.83 25.54
C LYS A 216 23.68 6.78 25.32
N VAL A 217 24.11 6.85 24.06
CA VAL A 217 25.53 6.94 23.70
C VAL A 217 26.01 8.38 23.85
N GLN A 218 27.30 8.58 24.12
CA GLN A 218 27.89 9.91 24.21
C GLN A 218 27.60 10.72 22.93
N ASN A 219 27.14 11.97 23.10
CA ASN A 219 26.75 12.90 22.02
C ASN A 219 25.52 12.50 21.18
N GLU A 220 24.65 11.63 21.69
CA GLU A 220 23.38 11.34 21.05
C GLU A 220 22.43 12.57 21.11
N PRO A 221 21.83 12.99 19.98
CA PRO A 221 20.91 14.14 19.98
C PRO A 221 19.69 13.86 20.86
N LYS A 222 19.31 14.87 21.66
CA LYS A 222 18.13 14.80 22.53
C LYS A 222 16.88 14.52 21.69
N GLN A 223 16.07 13.56 22.13
CA GLN A 223 14.78 13.25 21.52
C GLN A 223 13.86 14.48 21.60
N VAL A 224 13.62 15.13 20.46
CA VAL A 224 12.65 16.24 20.39
C VAL A 224 11.27 15.62 20.21
N SER A 225 10.34 15.91 21.12
CA SER A 225 8.93 15.58 20.93
C SER A 225 8.38 16.38 19.75
N ARG A 226 8.36 15.79 18.54
CA ARG A 226 7.72 16.40 17.36
C ARG A 226 6.22 16.14 17.40
N GLY A 227 5.58 16.61 18.46
CA GLY A 227 4.13 16.72 18.54
C GLY A 227 3.79 18.17 18.77
N VAL A 228 2.83 18.70 18.02
CA VAL A 228 2.17 19.94 18.41
C VAL A 228 1.55 19.66 19.77
N LYS A 229 2.21 20.13 20.85
CA LYS A 229 1.62 20.07 22.18
C LYS A 229 0.38 20.97 22.11
N ARG A 230 -0.80 20.38 21.97
CA ARG A 230 -2.06 21.10 22.10
C ARG A 230 -2.06 21.66 23.52
N LYS A 231 -1.89 22.99 23.63
CA LYS A 231 -2.14 23.69 24.88
C LYS A 231 -3.65 23.70 25.04
N PHE A 232 -4.17 22.77 25.82
CA PHE A 232 -5.55 22.87 26.30
C PHE A 232 -5.56 23.98 27.35
N GLU A 233 -6.41 24.98 27.14
CA GLU A 233 -6.65 25.98 28.18
C GLU A 233 -7.48 25.36 29.30
N THR A 234 -7.25 25.82 30.53
CA THR A 234 -7.98 25.37 31.70
C THR A 234 -9.46 25.72 31.56
N VAL A 235 -10.36 24.77 31.85
CA VAL A 235 -11.82 24.94 31.76
C VAL A 235 -12.33 26.06 32.68
N VAL A 236 -11.61 26.36 33.76
CA VAL A 236 -11.98 27.43 34.71
C VAL A 236 -10.76 28.29 35.04
N PRO A 237 -10.46 29.35 34.27
CA PRO A 237 -9.47 30.33 34.67
C PRO A 237 -10.16 31.33 35.61
N ARG A 238 -9.72 31.40 36.87
CA ARG A 238 -10.23 32.33 37.91
C ARG A 238 -10.15 33.82 37.52
N ALA A 239 -9.44 34.15 36.43
CA ALA A 239 -9.27 35.50 35.86
C ALA A 239 -9.66 35.59 34.36
N GLY A 240 -10.41 34.62 33.82
CA GLY A 240 -10.51 34.38 32.37
C GLY A 240 -11.80 34.79 31.65
N LEU A 241 -12.79 35.41 32.31
CA LEU A 241 -14.10 35.68 31.70
C LEU A 241 -14.04 36.50 30.39
N GLY A 242 -13.04 37.37 30.22
CA GLY A 242 -12.88 38.17 28.99
C GLY A 242 -12.52 37.36 27.74
N LYS A 243 -11.67 36.32 27.89
CA LYS A 243 -11.17 35.54 26.74
C LYS A 243 -12.21 34.57 26.19
N GLU A 244 -13.11 34.07 27.02
CA GLU A 244 -14.22 33.24 26.58
C GLU A 244 -15.23 34.06 25.79
N LYS A 245 -15.60 35.25 26.29
CA LYS A 245 -16.50 36.18 25.59
C LYS A 245 -15.99 36.58 24.21
N GLU A 246 -14.71 36.91 24.07
CA GLU A 246 -14.09 37.23 22.77
C GLU A 246 -14.14 36.06 21.79
N ARG A 247 -14.01 34.81 22.26
CA ARG A 247 -14.11 33.62 21.41
C ARG A 247 -15.54 33.36 20.97
N SER A 248 -16.49 33.46 21.90
CA SER A 248 -17.90 33.33 21.62
C SER A 248 -18.35 34.37 20.60
N GLN A 249 -17.89 35.62 20.72
CA GLN A 249 -18.13 36.67 19.74
C GLN A 249 -17.50 36.37 18.39
N LYS A 250 -16.23 35.92 18.33
CA LYS A 250 -15.59 35.53 17.06
C LYS A 250 -16.28 34.35 16.37
N ILE A 251 -16.78 33.38 17.13
CA ILE A 251 -17.55 32.26 16.60
C ILE A 251 -18.90 32.76 16.06
N ALA A 252 -19.60 33.62 16.82
CA ALA A 252 -20.85 34.23 16.38
C ALA A 252 -20.67 35.08 15.11
N GLU A 253 -19.64 35.93 15.05
CA GLU A 253 -19.29 36.71 13.86
C GLU A 253 -19.00 35.81 12.66
N ARG A 254 -18.24 34.72 12.83
CA ARG A 254 -17.96 33.77 11.75
C ARG A 254 -19.23 33.10 11.24
N VAL A 255 -20.13 32.70 12.15
CA VAL A 255 -21.41 32.06 11.77
C VAL A 255 -22.32 33.05 11.06
N LEU A 256 -22.36 34.31 11.51
CA LEU A 256 -23.14 35.37 10.87
C LEU A 256 -22.60 35.74 9.49
N LEU A 257 -21.27 35.77 9.31
CA LEU A 257 -20.62 36.05 8.02
C LEU A 257 -20.70 34.90 7.01
N GLN A 258 -20.98 33.67 7.44
CA GLN A 258 -21.16 32.51 6.55
C GLN A 258 -22.61 32.36 6.04
N ASN A 259 -23.55 33.12 6.59
CA ASN A 259 -24.98 33.07 6.25
C ASN A 259 -25.45 34.25 5.39
N HIS A 260 -24.52 34.99 4.79
CA HIS A 260 -24.71 35.96 3.70
C HIS A 260 -23.77 35.62 2.55
#